data_AF-A0A101QXC1-F1
#
_entry.id   AF-A0A101QXC1-F1
#
_cell.length_a   1.000
_cell.length_b   1.000
_cell.length_c   1.000
_cell.angle_alpha   90.00
_cell.angle_beta   90.00
_cell.angle_gamma   90.00
#
_symmetry.space_group_name_H-M   'P 1'
#
loop_
_entity.id
_entity.type
_entity.pdbx_description
1 polymer ?
#
loop_
_entity_poly.entity_id
_entity_poly.type
_entity_poly.pdbx_seq_one_letter_code
_entity_poly.pdbx_strand_id
1 'polypeptide(L)'
;MAAMPHVTAIARILRGLGLTQGRGRDFRVTGDYQNGERIGTFVVVLTAHADEVIAEHADEIEHLSDEAGYPYRVSVRYDKKERPMTTVANYGGRVREVPPAAAAALEEPAKPEPAPAGTPPTPLPEVDERVQRRFERTQAGRLGWSEGQADLVLAAADSLLYRHPVDGTLRRQDMPGAPGRVVSDHRLRPLVEAGFLVIGEPDAVGRRRILVTADGRTAARLWRKWQPVPADKTRSEELAELPPLFRGAEAHRRMAQWNQEEVRREAQRIALMEAQEELYAWEERQARMLRAWQKVNEVSNPALSRVPAGWVPTDMEVRVYGIPEQVVDELREEAVSPQPKPKLPDMQWTAEERPAALEADISGPEQLDLLALCGA
;
A
#
# COMPACT_ATOMS: atom_id res chain seq x y z
N MET A 1 6.67 -20.31 4.83
CA MET A 1 5.49 -21.21 4.96
C MET A 1 4.92 -21.45 3.58
N ALA A 2 4.88 -22.69 3.09
CA ALA A 2 4.24 -23.01 1.82
C ALA A 2 2.76 -22.61 1.89
N ALA A 3 2.29 -21.83 0.91
CA ALA A 3 0.90 -21.42 0.84
C ALA A 3 0.01 -22.67 0.71
N MET A 4 -0.89 -22.88 1.69
CA MET A 4 -1.75 -24.05 1.68
C MET A 4 -2.64 -24.04 0.42
N PRO A 5 -2.82 -25.19 -0.26
CA PRO A 5 -3.37 -25.23 -1.61
C PRO A 5 -4.81 -24.71 -1.70
N HIS A 6 -5.63 -24.90 -0.66
CA HIS A 6 -7.01 -24.40 -0.60
C HIS A 6 -7.11 -22.87 -0.53
N VAL A 7 -6.18 -22.20 0.17
CA VAL A 7 -6.13 -20.73 0.25
C VAL A 7 -5.81 -20.14 -1.12
N THR A 8 -4.89 -20.77 -1.84
CA THR A 8 -4.45 -20.32 -3.17
C THR A 8 -5.54 -20.54 -4.23
N ALA A 9 -6.32 -21.63 -4.12
CA ALA A 9 -7.40 -21.95 -5.04
C ALA A 9 -8.49 -20.87 -5.04
N ILE A 10 -9.10 -20.59 -3.87
CA ILE A 10 -10.16 -19.58 -3.80
C ILE A 10 -9.67 -18.17 -4.12
N ALA A 11 -8.44 -17.83 -3.72
CA ALA A 11 -7.83 -16.55 -4.07
C ALA A 11 -7.56 -16.39 -5.56
N ARG A 12 -7.32 -17.49 -6.30
CA ARG A 12 -7.16 -17.45 -7.76
C ARG A 12 -8.51 -17.22 -8.45
N ILE A 13 -9.55 -17.91 -8.01
CA ILE A 13 -10.91 -17.76 -8.56
C ILE A 13 -11.38 -16.30 -8.40
N LEU A 14 -11.31 -15.75 -7.18
CA LEU A 14 -11.75 -14.38 -6.91
C LEU A 14 -10.93 -13.32 -7.66
N ARG A 15 -9.63 -13.55 -7.85
CA ARG A 15 -8.80 -12.66 -8.70
C ARG A 15 -9.16 -12.77 -10.18
N GLY A 16 -9.58 -13.95 -10.65
CA GLY A 16 -10.09 -14.15 -12.00
C GLY A 16 -11.35 -13.31 -12.28
N LEU A 17 -12.17 -13.07 -11.25
CA LEU A 17 -13.33 -12.19 -11.29
C LEU A 17 -12.97 -10.69 -11.13
N GLY A 18 -11.69 -10.33 -11.16
CA GLY A 18 -11.21 -8.95 -11.08
C GLY A 18 -11.05 -8.40 -9.66
N LEU A 19 -11.27 -9.20 -8.61
CA LEU A 19 -11.12 -8.75 -7.22
C LEU A 19 -9.67 -8.75 -6.77
N THR A 20 -9.29 -7.78 -5.94
CA THR A 20 -7.93 -7.66 -5.41
C THR A 20 -7.78 -8.26 -4.01
N GLN A 21 -6.75 -9.09 -3.80
CA GLN A 21 -6.46 -9.72 -2.51
C GLN A 21 -5.47 -8.88 -1.69
N GLY A 22 -5.71 -8.67 -0.38
CA GLY A 22 -4.74 -8.07 0.53
C GLY A 22 -5.32 -7.13 1.58
N ARG A 23 -4.45 -6.50 2.38
CA ARG A 23 -4.86 -5.51 3.39
C ARG A 23 -5.35 -4.24 2.69
N GLY A 24 -6.59 -3.82 2.98
CA GLY A 24 -7.22 -2.65 2.35
C GLY A 24 -7.64 -2.86 0.89
N ARG A 25 -7.73 -4.12 0.45
CA ARG A 25 -8.21 -4.53 -0.88
C ARG A 25 -9.63 -5.08 -0.79
N ASP A 26 -10.10 -5.72 -1.85
CA ASP A 26 -11.46 -6.24 -1.97
C ASP A 26 -11.73 -7.41 -1.03
N PHE A 27 -10.75 -8.30 -0.85
CA PHE A 27 -10.91 -9.44 0.04
C PHE A 27 -9.61 -9.91 0.70
N ARG A 28 -9.76 -10.70 1.76
CA ARG A 28 -8.68 -11.45 2.42
C ARG A 28 -9.13 -12.88 2.71
N VAL A 29 -8.26 -13.85 2.44
CA VAL A 29 -8.51 -15.25 2.80
C VAL A 29 -7.87 -15.54 4.16
N THR A 30 -8.67 -16.05 5.10
CA THR A 30 -8.27 -16.31 6.49
C THR A 30 -8.68 -17.72 6.90
N GLY A 31 -7.96 -18.30 7.86
CA GLY A 31 -8.33 -19.57 8.49
C GLY A 31 -9.12 -19.35 9.78
N ASP A 32 -10.11 -20.20 10.04
CA ASP A 32 -10.81 -20.24 11.32
C ASP A 32 -10.23 -21.35 12.20
N TYR A 33 -10.03 -21.06 13.48
CA TYR A 33 -9.34 -21.94 14.43
C TYR A 33 -10.17 -22.14 15.68
N GLN A 34 -10.39 -23.39 16.09
CA GLN A 34 -10.98 -23.75 17.38
C GLN A 34 -10.07 -24.74 18.08
N ASN A 35 -9.78 -24.47 19.35
CA ASN A 35 -8.86 -25.29 20.15
C ASN A 35 -7.46 -25.45 19.53
N GLY A 36 -6.99 -24.47 18.76
CA GLY A 36 -5.70 -24.51 18.08
C GLY A 36 -5.68 -25.31 16.76
N GLU A 37 -6.77 -26.00 16.43
CA GLU A 37 -6.94 -26.70 15.15
C GLU A 37 -7.70 -25.83 14.15
N ARG A 38 -7.27 -25.85 12.89
CA ARG A 38 -7.95 -25.12 11.82
C ARG A 38 -9.19 -25.89 11.37
N ILE A 39 -10.36 -25.33 11.60
CA ILE A 39 -11.63 -25.95 11.18
C ILE A 39 -11.93 -25.64 9.72
N GLY A 40 -11.50 -24.47 9.24
CA GLY A 40 -11.90 -24.03 7.92
C GLY A 40 -11.13 -22.82 7.41
N THR A 41 -11.57 -22.39 6.25
CA THR A 41 -11.06 -21.25 5.50
C THR A 41 -12.23 -20.46 5.01
N PHE A 42 -12.19 -19.16 5.26
CA PHE A 42 -13.21 -18.24 4.81
C PHE A 42 -12.57 -17.01 4.17
N VAL A 43 -13.37 -16.33 3.36
CA VAL A 43 -13.02 -15.08 2.71
C VAL A 43 -13.68 -13.96 3.48
N VAL A 44 -12.86 -13.04 3.98
CA VAL A 44 -13.31 -11.75 4.50
C VAL A 44 -13.47 -10.81 3.32
N VAL A 45 -14.72 -10.48 3.01
CA VAL A 45 -15.07 -9.48 1.98
C VAL A 45 -15.03 -8.10 2.62
N LEU A 46 -14.27 -7.18 2.03
CA LEU A 46 -13.92 -5.89 2.65
C LEU A 46 -14.57 -4.69 1.95
N THR A 47 -15.02 -4.85 0.71
CA THR A 47 -15.57 -3.76 -0.11
C THR A 47 -16.98 -4.10 -0.61
N ALA A 48 -17.78 -3.05 -0.86
CA ALA A 48 -19.12 -3.20 -1.43
C ALA A 48 -19.11 -3.79 -2.83
N HIS A 49 -18.13 -3.37 -3.63
CA HIS A 49 -17.91 -3.92 -4.94
C HIS A 49 -17.63 -5.42 -4.89
N ALA A 50 -16.83 -5.88 -3.92
CA ALA A 50 -16.57 -7.30 -3.77
C ALA A 50 -17.82 -8.09 -3.35
N ASP A 51 -18.67 -7.56 -2.48
CA ASP A 51 -19.96 -8.19 -2.15
C ASP A 51 -20.86 -8.32 -3.38
N GLU A 52 -20.94 -7.30 -4.21
CA GLU A 52 -21.75 -7.30 -5.44
C GLU A 52 -21.24 -8.34 -6.44
N VAL A 53 -19.93 -8.33 -6.73
CA VAL A 53 -19.30 -9.27 -7.68
C VAL A 53 -19.42 -10.71 -7.17
N ILE A 54 -19.18 -10.96 -5.88
CA ILE A 54 -19.31 -12.30 -5.31
C ILE A 54 -20.76 -12.78 -5.31
N ALA A 55 -21.73 -11.88 -5.09
CA ALA A 55 -23.14 -12.23 -5.15
C ALA A 55 -23.58 -12.57 -6.58
N GLU A 56 -23.13 -11.81 -7.57
CA GLU A 56 -23.42 -12.02 -8.99
C GLU A 56 -22.83 -13.34 -9.50
N HIS A 57 -21.59 -13.66 -9.10
CA HIS A 57 -20.86 -14.85 -9.54
C HIS A 57 -20.90 -16.02 -8.52
N ALA A 58 -21.90 -16.05 -7.63
CA ALA A 58 -21.95 -17.04 -6.54
C ALA A 58 -21.93 -18.49 -7.04
N ASP A 59 -22.71 -18.82 -8.08
CA ASP A 59 -22.74 -20.16 -8.68
C ASP A 59 -21.42 -20.55 -9.34
N GLU A 60 -20.80 -19.60 -10.04
CA GLU A 60 -19.53 -19.81 -10.74
C GLU A 60 -18.39 -20.06 -9.74
N ILE A 61 -18.36 -19.31 -8.63
CA ILE A 61 -17.37 -19.51 -7.57
C ILE A 61 -17.52 -20.90 -6.92
N GLU A 62 -18.75 -21.33 -6.61
CA GLU A 62 -19.00 -22.66 -6.04
C GLU A 62 -18.53 -23.76 -7.02
N HIS A 63 -18.88 -23.64 -8.31
CA HIS A 63 -18.50 -24.59 -9.33
C HIS A 63 -16.98 -24.68 -9.55
N LEU A 64 -16.30 -23.55 -9.78
CA LEU A 64 -14.86 -23.52 -10.00
C LEU A 64 -14.08 -24.00 -8.77
N SER A 65 -14.60 -23.77 -7.56
CA SER A 65 -13.96 -24.24 -6.34
C SER A 65 -14.06 -25.76 -6.18
N ASP A 66 -15.19 -26.35 -6.59
CA ASP A 66 -15.40 -27.79 -6.59
C ASP A 66 -14.49 -28.49 -7.62
N GLU A 67 -14.38 -27.92 -8.82
CA GLU A 67 -13.42 -28.39 -9.85
C GLU A 67 -11.96 -28.32 -9.39
N ALA A 68 -11.62 -27.32 -8.57
CA ALA A 68 -10.28 -27.19 -7.98
C ALA A 68 -10.02 -28.19 -6.83
N GLY A 69 -10.99 -29.04 -6.48
CA GLY A 69 -10.89 -30.04 -5.41
C GLY A 69 -11.06 -29.46 -3.99
N TYR A 70 -11.52 -28.21 -3.88
CA TYR A 70 -11.70 -27.51 -2.61
C TYR A 70 -13.06 -26.82 -2.60
N PRO A 71 -14.15 -27.53 -2.26
CA PRO A 71 -15.49 -26.96 -2.34
C PRO A 71 -15.66 -25.80 -1.36
N TYR A 72 -15.88 -24.61 -1.90
CA TYR A 72 -16.32 -23.43 -1.16
C TYR A 72 -17.82 -23.22 -1.37
N ARG A 73 -18.50 -22.71 -0.34
CA ARG A 73 -19.90 -22.32 -0.38
C ARG A 73 -19.99 -20.81 -0.30
N VAL A 74 -20.85 -20.23 -1.14
CA VAL A 74 -21.13 -18.79 -1.17
C VAL A 74 -22.51 -18.57 -0.55
N SER A 75 -22.52 -17.88 0.58
CA SER A 75 -23.76 -17.41 1.20
C SER A 75 -24.00 -15.95 0.86
N VAL A 76 -25.18 -15.64 0.34
CA VAL A 76 -25.62 -14.29 0.00
C VAL A 76 -26.82 -13.94 0.87
N ARG A 77 -26.69 -12.87 1.64
CA ARG A 77 -27.77 -12.28 2.45
C ARG A 77 -27.98 -10.83 2.06
N TYR A 78 -29.16 -10.28 2.27
CA TYR A 78 -29.41 -8.87 2.01
C TYR A 78 -29.56 -8.09 3.32
N ASP A 79 -28.86 -6.96 3.42
CA ASP A 79 -29.08 -6.04 4.53
C ASP A 79 -30.40 -5.26 4.35
N LYS A 80 -30.79 -4.48 5.37
CA LYS A 80 -32.02 -3.66 5.33
C LYS A 80 -32.02 -2.57 4.24
N LYS A 81 -30.90 -2.36 3.54
CA LYS A 81 -30.72 -1.41 2.45
C LYS A 81 -30.65 -2.12 1.10
N GLU A 82 -31.06 -3.39 1.04
CA GLU A 82 -31.07 -4.23 -0.16
C GLU A 82 -29.67 -4.47 -0.74
N ARG A 83 -28.62 -4.27 0.05
CA ARG A 83 -27.25 -4.53 -0.38
C ARG A 83 -26.86 -5.98 -0.06
N PRO A 84 -26.26 -6.72 -1.02
CA PRO A 84 -25.76 -8.05 -0.74
C PRO A 84 -24.62 -7.99 0.27
N MET A 85 -24.63 -8.94 1.21
CA MET A 85 -23.56 -9.28 2.11
C MET A 85 -23.18 -10.72 1.83
N THR A 86 -21.94 -10.93 1.43
CA THR A 86 -21.47 -12.23 0.98
C THR A 86 -20.48 -12.86 1.95
N THR A 87 -20.64 -14.16 2.19
CA THR A 87 -19.71 -14.96 2.97
C THR A 87 -19.30 -16.17 2.15
N VAL A 88 -18.00 -16.32 1.88
CA VAL A 88 -17.44 -17.48 1.18
C VAL A 88 -16.63 -18.32 2.15
N ALA A 89 -17.01 -19.58 2.36
CA ALA A 89 -16.34 -20.46 3.30
C ALA A 89 -16.37 -21.93 2.84
N ASN A 90 -15.33 -22.70 3.16
CA ASN A 90 -15.29 -24.15 2.90
C ASN A 90 -15.91 -24.98 4.04
N TYR A 91 -16.64 -24.33 4.95
CA TYR A 91 -17.32 -24.91 6.09
C TYR A 91 -18.64 -24.16 6.33
N GLY A 92 -19.58 -24.78 7.04
CA GLY A 92 -20.89 -24.20 7.33
C GLY A 92 -21.97 -24.44 6.26
N GLY A 93 -23.14 -23.86 6.48
CA GLY A 93 -24.33 -23.99 5.63
C GLY A 93 -24.36 -22.96 4.49
N ARG A 94 -25.01 -23.32 3.38
CA ARG A 94 -25.28 -22.44 2.24
C ARG A 94 -26.58 -21.67 2.49
N VAL A 95 -26.51 -20.33 2.50
CA VAL A 95 -27.70 -19.45 2.59
C VAL A 95 -27.79 -18.62 1.32
N ARG A 96 -28.88 -18.75 0.55
CA ARG A 96 -29.17 -17.90 -0.60
C ARG A 96 -30.50 -17.21 -0.39
N GLU A 97 -30.46 -15.95 0.00
CA GLU A 97 -31.64 -15.09 0.01
C GLU A 97 -31.89 -14.62 -1.43
N VAL A 98 -33.16 -14.61 -1.83
CA VAL A 98 -33.55 -14.04 -3.13
C VAL A 98 -33.57 -12.52 -2.97
N PRO A 99 -32.96 -11.73 -3.89
CA PRO A 99 -33.03 -10.27 -3.82
C PRO A 99 -34.49 -9.81 -3.71
N PRO A 100 -34.80 -8.82 -2.85
CA PRO A 100 -36.14 -8.28 -2.76
C PRO A 100 -36.57 -7.79 -4.14
N ALA A 101 -37.72 -8.28 -4.62
CA ALA A 101 -38.19 -8.00 -5.97
C ALA A 101 -38.31 -6.49 -6.16
N ALA A 102 -37.49 -5.93 -7.05
CA ALA A 102 -37.66 -4.56 -7.51
C ALA A 102 -39.09 -4.42 -8.06
N ALA A 103 -39.81 -3.39 -7.60
CA ALA A 103 -41.15 -3.10 -8.08
C ALA A 103 -41.13 -3.02 -9.62
N ALA A 104 -41.87 -3.92 -10.25
CA ALA A 104 -41.92 -4.11 -11.69
C ALA A 104 -42.21 -2.77 -12.41
N ALA A 105 -41.23 -2.29 -13.18
CA ALA A 105 -41.50 -1.31 -14.21
C ALA A 105 -42.31 -2.00 -15.31
N LEU A 106 -43.52 -1.49 -15.56
CA LEU A 106 -44.44 -1.95 -16.60
C LEU A 106 -43.75 -2.02 -17.98
N GLU A 107 -43.80 -3.19 -18.59
CA GLU A 107 -43.61 -3.39 -20.03
C GLU A 107 -44.80 -2.80 -20.79
N GLU A 108 -44.54 -1.90 -21.74
CA GLU A 108 -45.47 -1.48 -22.80
C GLU A 108 -45.03 -2.17 -24.13
N PRO A 109 -45.96 -2.63 -24.98
CA PRO A 109 -45.68 -3.66 -25.98
C PRO A 109 -45.07 -3.12 -27.28
N ALA A 110 -44.32 -4.00 -27.92
CA ALA A 110 -43.60 -3.84 -29.17
C ALA A 110 -44.46 -3.34 -30.36
N LYS A 111 -43.85 -2.49 -31.19
CA LYS A 111 -44.30 -2.12 -32.54
C LYS A 111 -43.12 -2.36 -33.52
N PRO A 112 -43.36 -2.91 -34.74
CA PRO A 112 -42.32 -3.59 -35.50
C PRO A 112 -41.39 -2.66 -36.29
N GLU A 113 -40.20 -3.20 -36.50
CA GLU A 113 -39.03 -2.71 -37.23
C GLU A 113 -39.29 -2.43 -38.73
N PRO A 114 -38.66 -1.38 -39.30
CA PRO A 114 -38.16 -1.44 -40.67
C PRO A 114 -36.64 -1.18 -40.75
N ALA A 115 -36.07 -1.72 -41.82
CA ALA A 115 -34.65 -2.00 -42.05
C ALA A 115 -33.78 -0.75 -42.42
N PRO A 116 -32.47 -0.93 -42.70
CA PRO A 116 -31.37 -0.22 -42.07
C PRO A 116 -31.02 1.11 -42.75
N ALA A 117 -30.83 2.16 -41.96
CA ALA A 117 -30.23 3.42 -42.39
C ALA A 117 -29.03 3.72 -41.48
N GLY A 118 -27.93 4.12 -42.12
CA GLY A 118 -26.57 4.11 -41.57
C GLY A 118 -26.45 4.64 -40.15
N THR A 119 -25.76 3.87 -39.31
CA THR A 119 -25.38 4.22 -37.95
C THR A 119 -24.60 5.54 -37.99
N PRO A 120 -25.14 6.67 -37.47
CA PRO A 120 -24.30 7.80 -37.16
C PRO A 120 -23.27 7.36 -36.09
N PRO A 121 -22.07 7.96 -36.05
CA PRO A 121 -21.06 7.60 -35.08
C PRO A 121 -21.67 7.66 -33.68
N THR A 122 -21.70 6.52 -32.99
CA THR A 122 -22.13 6.41 -31.59
C THR A 122 -21.37 7.48 -30.81
N PRO A 123 -22.04 8.51 -30.25
CA PRO A 123 -21.35 9.45 -29.38
C PRO A 123 -20.75 8.64 -28.23
N LEU A 124 -19.46 8.85 -27.97
CA LEU A 124 -18.77 8.30 -26.81
C LEU A 124 -19.67 8.49 -25.57
N PRO A 125 -19.78 7.48 -24.69
CA PRO A 125 -20.67 7.58 -23.54
C PRO A 125 -20.29 8.83 -22.74
N GLU A 126 -21.18 9.81 -22.71
CA GLU A 126 -21.13 10.90 -21.74
C GLU A 126 -21.02 10.21 -20.38
N VAL A 127 -19.81 10.23 -19.79
CA VAL A 127 -19.60 9.73 -18.43
C VAL A 127 -20.60 10.49 -17.57
N ASP A 128 -21.61 9.74 -17.12
CA ASP A 128 -22.87 10.27 -16.62
C ASP A 128 -22.60 11.42 -15.65
N GLU A 129 -22.85 12.68 -16.07
CA GLU A 129 -22.50 13.87 -15.29
C GLU A 129 -23.06 13.79 -13.85
N ARG A 130 -24.15 13.04 -13.69
CA ARG A 130 -24.76 12.74 -12.39
C ARG A 130 -23.84 11.94 -11.48
N VAL A 131 -23.16 10.93 -12.02
CA VAL A 131 -22.17 10.12 -11.30
C VAL A 131 -21.00 11.00 -10.88
N GLN A 132 -20.48 11.82 -11.80
CA GLN A 132 -19.39 12.75 -11.50
C GLN A 132 -19.77 13.76 -10.42
N ARG A 133 -20.96 14.39 -10.52
CA ARG A 133 -21.46 15.33 -9.50
C ARG A 133 -21.65 14.65 -8.14
N ARG A 134 -22.19 13.42 -8.12
CA ARG A 134 -22.32 12.65 -6.87
C ARG A 134 -20.95 12.38 -6.26
N PHE A 135 -19.99 11.96 -7.07
CA PHE A 135 -18.62 11.70 -6.66
C PHE A 135 -17.95 12.95 -6.07
N GLU A 136 -18.01 14.08 -6.77
CA GLU A 136 -17.47 15.37 -6.31
C GLU A 136 -18.11 15.82 -4.99
N ARG A 137 -19.44 15.68 -4.86
CA ARG A 137 -20.15 16.01 -3.62
C ARG A 137 -19.74 15.11 -2.46
N THR A 138 -19.52 13.82 -2.72
CA THR A 138 -18.98 12.89 -1.73
C THR A 138 -17.54 13.25 -1.34
N GLN A 139 -16.68 13.61 -2.30
CA GLN A 139 -15.33 14.08 -2.00
C GLN A 139 -15.36 15.34 -1.14
N ALA A 140 -16.17 16.34 -1.49
CA ALA A 140 -16.32 17.59 -0.72
C ALA A 140 -16.77 17.33 0.73
N GLY A 141 -17.77 16.45 0.92
CA GLY A 141 -18.26 16.08 2.25
C GLY A 141 -17.24 15.30 3.08
N ARG A 142 -16.26 14.65 2.45
CA ARG A 142 -15.19 13.89 3.13
C ARG A 142 -13.96 14.72 3.49
N LEU A 143 -13.86 15.97 3.03
CA LEU A 143 -12.72 16.83 3.38
C LEU A 143 -12.61 17.04 4.89
N GLY A 144 -13.76 17.18 5.57
CA GLY A 144 -13.81 17.32 7.03
C GLY A 144 -12.98 18.49 7.56
N TRP A 145 -12.78 19.53 6.75
CA TRP A 145 -11.98 20.70 7.13
C TRP A 145 -12.74 21.57 8.11
N SER A 146 -12.02 22.12 9.08
CA SER A 146 -12.51 23.29 9.82
C SER A 146 -12.46 24.55 8.93
N GLU A 147 -13.16 25.60 9.34
CA GLU A 147 -13.12 26.89 8.64
C GLU A 147 -11.69 27.42 8.50
N GLY A 148 -10.88 27.32 9.57
CA GLY A 148 -9.49 27.75 9.56
C GLY A 148 -8.58 26.89 8.67
N GLN A 149 -8.88 25.60 8.51
CA GLN A 149 -8.16 24.73 7.57
C GLN A 149 -8.50 25.09 6.12
N ALA A 150 -9.78 25.33 5.83
CA ALA A 150 -10.24 25.75 4.52
C ALA A 150 -9.64 27.12 4.11
N ASP A 151 -9.65 28.13 4.99
CA ASP A 151 -9.04 29.43 4.71
C ASP A 151 -7.54 29.31 4.39
N LEU A 152 -6.83 28.40 5.07
CA LEU A 152 -5.41 28.17 4.84
C LEU A 152 -5.15 27.55 3.46
N VAL A 153 -5.92 26.54 3.06
CA VAL A 153 -5.79 25.93 1.73
C VAL A 153 -6.16 26.93 0.63
N LEU A 154 -7.22 27.73 0.83
CA LEU A 154 -7.63 28.76 -0.13
C LEU A 154 -6.57 29.86 -0.25
N ALA A 155 -6.03 30.35 0.86
CA ALA A 155 -4.96 31.35 0.85
C ALA A 155 -3.67 30.81 0.22
N ALA A 156 -3.36 29.53 0.39
CA ALA A 156 -2.26 28.89 -0.32
C ALA A 156 -2.55 28.81 -1.83
N ALA A 157 -3.78 28.51 -2.25
CA ALA A 157 -4.16 28.39 -3.66
C ALA A 157 -3.98 29.73 -4.38
N ASP A 158 -4.24 30.82 -3.68
CA ASP A 158 -4.04 32.19 -4.15
C ASP A 158 -2.58 32.68 -3.95
N SER A 159 -1.65 31.77 -3.58
CA SER A 159 -0.22 32.04 -3.37
C SER A 159 0.10 33.11 -2.31
N LEU A 160 -0.77 33.27 -1.31
CA LEU A 160 -0.65 34.30 -0.27
C LEU A 160 0.12 33.81 0.98
N LEU A 161 0.43 32.52 1.08
CA LEU A 161 1.04 31.93 2.29
C LEU A 161 2.55 31.69 2.14
N TYR A 162 3.30 32.05 3.18
CA TYR A 162 4.72 31.74 3.29
C TYR A 162 5.16 31.59 4.75
N ARG A 163 6.25 30.85 4.97
CA ARG A 163 6.98 30.81 6.23
C ARG A 163 8.13 31.78 6.20
N HIS A 164 8.21 32.60 7.24
CA HIS A 164 9.26 33.61 7.37
C HIS A 164 10.59 32.96 7.83
N PRO A 165 11.75 33.36 7.27
CA PRO A 165 13.03 32.66 7.46
C PRO A 165 13.57 32.70 8.89
N VAL A 166 13.35 33.81 9.61
CA VAL A 166 14.02 34.06 10.90
C VAL A 166 13.31 33.36 12.05
N ASP A 167 11.99 33.45 12.09
CA ASP A 167 11.14 32.99 13.19
C ASP A 167 10.35 31.73 12.83
N GLY A 168 10.38 31.31 11.56
CA GLY A 168 9.62 30.15 11.07
C GLY A 168 8.11 30.36 11.07
N THR A 169 7.61 31.57 11.34
CA THR A 169 6.18 31.82 11.50
C THR A 169 5.45 31.77 10.16
N LEU A 170 4.26 31.17 10.17
CA LEU A 170 3.37 31.17 9.01
C LEU A 170 2.70 32.54 8.87
N ARG A 171 2.82 33.14 7.68
CA ARG A 171 2.27 34.45 7.38
C ARG A 171 1.43 34.41 6.11
N ARG A 172 0.40 35.26 6.09
CA ARG A 172 -0.46 35.53 4.94
C ARG A 172 -0.20 36.93 4.42
N GLN A 173 0.23 37.04 3.17
CA GLN A 173 0.48 38.28 2.46
C GLN A 173 -0.77 38.70 1.68
N ASP A 174 -1.63 39.52 2.30
CA ASP A 174 -2.85 39.99 1.63
C ASP A 174 -2.56 41.04 0.54
N MET A 175 -1.44 41.74 0.61
CA MET A 175 -1.00 42.73 -0.38
C MET A 175 0.46 42.52 -0.78
N PRO A 176 0.80 42.64 -2.07
CA PRO A 176 2.18 42.58 -2.54
C PRO A 176 3.09 43.57 -1.80
N GLY A 177 4.24 43.12 -1.31
CA GLY A 177 5.22 43.96 -0.60
C GLY A 177 4.95 44.15 0.90
N ALA A 178 3.75 43.84 1.40
CA ALA A 178 3.47 43.89 2.84
C ALA A 178 4.16 42.73 3.59
N PRO A 179 4.50 42.90 4.89
CA PRO A 179 5.17 41.88 5.71
C PRO A 179 4.27 40.71 6.12
N GLY A 180 3.02 40.68 5.67
CA GLY A 180 2.02 39.65 5.96
C GLY A 180 1.54 39.63 7.42
N ARG A 181 0.30 39.17 7.62
CA ARG A 181 -0.26 38.92 8.96
C ARG A 181 0.12 37.51 9.43
N VAL A 182 0.36 37.33 10.73
CA VAL A 182 0.66 36.02 11.31
C VAL A 182 -0.60 35.16 11.30
N VAL A 183 -0.48 33.92 10.82
CA VAL A 183 -1.55 32.92 10.81
C VAL A 183 -1.13 31.75 11.69
N SER A 184 -2.11 31.09 12.31
CA SER A 184 -1.84 29.96 13.20
C SER A 184 -1.27 28.77 12.44
N ASP A 185 -0.04 28.36 12.78
CA ASP A 185 0.72 27.32 12.10
C ASP A 185 0.24 25.89 12.42
N HIS A 186 -0.52 25.70 13.52
CA HIS A 186 -0.91 24.35 13.97
C HIS A 186 -1.76 23.57 12.95
N ARG A 187 -2.45 24.29 12.05
CA ARG A 187 -3.27 23.69 10.98
C ARG A 187 -2.46 23.28 9.76
N LEU A 188 -1.25 23.81 9.60
CA LEU A 188 -0.44 23.59 8.41
C LEU A 188 0.04 22.14 8.33
N ARG A 189 0.54 21.59 9.45
CA ARG A 189 1.13 20.24 9.47
C ARG A 189 0.14 19.17 8.98
N PRO A 190 -1.10 19.05 9.50
CA PRO A 190 -2.04 18.04 9.00
C PRO A 190 -2.42 18.21 7.53
N LEU A 191 -2.49 19.45 7.02
CA LEU A 191 -2.77 19.71 5.61
C LEU A 191 -1.61 19.30 4.69
N VAL A 192 -0.37 19.43 5.16
CA VAL A 192 0.83 18.96 4.45
C VAL A 192 0.91 17.42 4.49
N GLU A 193 0.66 16.83 5.66
CA GLU A 193 0.63 15.37 5.85
C GLU A 193 -0.44 14.70 5.00
N ALA A 194 -1.65 15.28 4.93
CA ALA A 194 -2.73 14.81 4.05
C ALA A 194 -2.47 15.06 2.56
N GLY A 195 -1.44 15.85 2.23
CA GLY A 195 -1.01 16.10 0.86
C GLY A 195 -1.82 17.15 0.10
N PHE A 196 -2.52 18.04 0.81
CA PHE A 196 -3.17 19.20 0.19
C PHE A 196 -2.19 20.36 -0.03
N LEU A 197 -1.20 20.50 0.86
CA LEU A 197 -0.20 21.57 0.84
C LEU A 197 1.21 21.00 0.85
N VAL A 198 2.16 21.82 0.44
CA VAL A 198 3.59 21.52 0.48
C VAL A 198 4.38 22.79 0.77
N ILE A 199 5.45 22.64 1.55
CA ILE A 199 6.36 23.75 1.87
C ILE A 199 7.40 23.80 0.76
N GLY A 200 7.34 24.83 -0.08
CA GLY A 200 8.28 25.03 -1.17
C GLY A 200 9.68 25.38 -0.69
N GLU A 201 10.60 25.40 -1.64
CA GLU A 201 11.99 25.80 -1.42
C GLU A 201 12.08 27.26 -0.95
N PRO A 202 13.13 27.60 -0.18
CA PRO A 202 13.39 28.99 0.22
C PRO A 202 13.68 29.86 -1.01
N ASP A 203 13.02 31.02 -1.09
CA ASP A 203 13.32 32.04 -2.09
C ASP A 203 14.66 32.74 -1.81
N ALA A 204 15.04 33.70 -2.66
CA ALA A 204 16.28 34.49 -2.50
C ALA A 204 16.36 35.25 -1.17
N VAL A 205 15.22 35.47 -0.49
CA VAL A 205 15.11 36.14 0.82
C VAL A 205 15.01 35.11 1.96
N GLY A 206 15.05 33.80 1.65
CA GLY A 206 14.91 32.69 2.59
C GLY A 206 13.46 32.33 2.94
N ARG A 207 12.46 33.00 2.36
CA ARG A 207 11.04 32.72 2.63
C ARG A 207 10.64 31.44 1.92
N ARG A 208 9.96 30.54 2.64
CA ARG A 208 9.44 29.29 2.06
C ARG A 208 7.97 29.46 1.74
N ARG A 209 7.61 29.48 0.46
CA ARG A 209 6.19 29.59 0.05
C ARG A 209 5.43 28.32 0.40
N ILE A 210 4.17 28.46 0.80
CA ILE A 210 3.27 27.31 0.95
C ILE A 210 2.52 27.16 -0.36
N LEU A 211 2.75 26.04 -1.03
CA LEU A 211 2.18 25.73 -2.34
C LEU A 211 1.04 24.72 -2.17
N VAL A 212 0.10 24.74 -3.10
CA VAL A 212 -1.02 23.80 -3.15
C VAL A 212 -0.70 22.69 -4.14
N THR A 213 -0.94 21.45 -3.73
CA THR A 213 -0.76 20.26 -4.58
C THR A 213 -1.93 20.11 -5.58
N ALA A 214 -1.85 19.15 -6.50
CA ALA A 214 -2.97 18.85 -7.40
C ALA A 214 -4.25 18.45 -6.64
N ASP A 215 -4.10 17.66 -5.57
CA ASP A 215 -5.21 17.27 -4.69
C ASP A 215 -5.73 18.47 -3.88
N GLY A 216 -4.83 19.35 -3.40
CA GLY A 216 -5.20 20.61 -2.75
C GLY A 216 -6.02 21.53 -3.65
N ARG A 217 -5.64 21.66 -4.93
CA ARG A 217 -6.37 22.47 -5.92
C ARG A 217 -7.76 21.90 -6.17
N THR A 218 -7.84 20.58 -6.36
CA THR A 218 -9.12 19.88 -6.53
C THR A 218 -10.00 20.06 -5.30
N ALA A 219 -9.45 19.89 -4.10
CA ALA A 219 -10.17 20.07 -2.85
C ALA A 219 -10.65 21.53 -2.65
N ALA A 220 -9.82 22.52 -2.97
CA ALA A 220 -10.20 23.94 -2.94
C ALA A 220 -11.36 24.24 -3.92
N ARG A 221 -11.31 23.71 -5.14
CA ARG A 221 -12.38 23.84 -6.14
C ARG A 221 -13.68 23.20 -5.64
N LEU A 222 -13.60 22.00 -5.06
CA LEU A 222 -14.74 21.29 -4.49
C LEU A 222 -15.35 22.06 -3.31
N TRP A 223 -14.51 22.62 -2.45
CA TRP A 223 -14.94 23.45 -1.32
C TRP A 223 -15.70 24.69 -1.78
N ARG A 224 -15.15 25.43 -2.77
CA ARG A 224 -15.80 26.61 -3.37
C ARG A 224 -17.12 26.25 -4.05
N LYS A 225 -17.16 25.14 -4.80
CA LYS A 225 -18.33 24.70 -5.58
C LYS A 225 -19.49 24.19 -4.71
N TRP A 226 -19.20 23.36 -3.71
CA TRP A 226 -20.22 22.65 -2.95
C TRP A 226 -20.50 23.25 -1.58
N GLN A 227 -19.64 24.16 -1.09
CA GLN A 227 -19.76 24.82 0.21
C GLN A 227 -20.17 23.86 1.34
N PRO A 228 -19.41 22.77 1.56
CA PRO A 228 -19.73 21.83 2.62
C PRO A 228 -19.70 22.54 3.98
N VAL A 229 -20.51 22.05 4.93
CA VAL A 229 -20.54 22.61 6.29
C VAL A 229 -19.17 22.41 6.94
N PRO A 230 -18.49 23.47 7.42
CA PRO A 230 -17.22 23.34 8.11
C PRO A 230 -17.34 22.45 9.34
N ALA A 231 -16.37 21.58 9.55
CA ALA A 231 -16.33 20.75 10.75
C ALA A 231 -16.01 21.62 11.97
N ASP A 232 -16.87 21.58 12.98
CA ASP A 232 -16.58 22.20 14.27
C ASP A 232 -15.51 21.35 14.97
N LYS A 233 -14.29 21.91 15.05
CA LYS A 233 -13.10 21.23 15.57
C LYS A 233 -12.43 22.10 16.61
N THR A 234 -12.11 21.49 17.74
CA THR A 234 -11.22 22.07 18.73
C THR A 234 -9.80 22.18 18.18
N ARG A 235 -8.96 23.02 18.79
CA ARG A 235 -7.54 23.16 18.42
C ARG A 235 -6.78 21.83 18.41
N SER A 236 -7.13 20.91 19.31
CA SER A 236 -6.52 19.57 19.39
C SER A 236 -6.95 18.68 18.22
N GLU A 237 -8.21 18.75 17.81
CA GLU A 237 -8.73 18.00 16.65
C GLU A 237 -8.24 18.58 15.32
N GLU A 238 -7.97 19.89 15.25
CA GLU A 238 -7.31 20.51 14.10
C GLU A 238 -5.85 20.08 13.92
N LEU A 239 -5.21 19.56 14.97
CA LEU A 239 -3.85 18.99 14.96
C LEU A 239 -3.83 17.51 14.56
N ALA A 240 -4.98 16.84 14.54
CA ALA A 240 -5.11 15.44 14.19
C ALA A 240 -4.87 15.21 12.69
N GLU A 241 -4.43 14.01 12.35
CA GLU A 241 -4.16 13.61 10.97
C GLU A 241 -5.43 13.73 10.12
N LEU A 242 -5.31 14.42 8.99
CA LEU A 242 -6.39 14.56 8.03
C LEU A 242 -6.31 13.43 6.99
N PRO A 243 -7.45 12.88 6.56
CA PRO A 243 -7.44 11.95 5.45
C PRO A 243 -7.01 12.68 4.16
N PRO A 244 -6.26 12.02 3.26
CA PRO A 244 -5.99 12.58 1.95
C PRO A 244 -7.28 12.70 1.13
N LEU A 245 -7.24 13.42 0.01
CA LEU A 245 -8.37 13.52 -0.90
C LEU A 245 -8.82 12.12 -1.34
N PHE A 246 -10.12 11.83 -1.22
CA PHE A 246 -10.66 10.52 -1.57
C PHE A 246 -10.44 10.23 -3.06
N ARG A 247 -9.64 9.20 -3.39
CA ARG A 247 -9.14 8.91 -4.75
C ARG A 247 -8.34 10.06 -5.39
N GLY A 248 -7.65 10.85 -4.56
CA GLY A 248 -6.73 11.89 -5.00
C GLY A 248 -5.52 11.33 -5.74
N ALA A 249 -5.05 12.05 -6.75
CA ALA A 249 -3.92 11.62 -7.56
C ALA A 249 -2.63 11.60 -6.74
N GLU A 250 -2.42 12.60 -5.87
CA GLU A 250 -1.24 12.66 -4.99
C GLU A 250 -1.26 11.56 -3.95
N ALA A 251 -2.43 11.28 -3.36
CA ALA A 251 -2.61 10.15 -2.45
C ALA A 251 -2.19 8.82 -3.09
N HIS A 252 -2.60 8.60 -4.34
CA HIS A 252 -2.21 7.42 -5.12
C HIS A 252 -0.70 7.39 -5.43
N ARG A 253 -0.10 8.52 -5.80
CA ARG A 253 1.36 8.61 -6.03
C ARG A 253 2.15 8.30 -4.76
N ARG A 254 1.78 8.89 -3.62
CA ARG A 254 2.42 8.61 -2.31
C ARG A 254 2.32 7.14 -1.94
N MET A 255 1.14 6.54 -2.11
CA MET A 255 0.93 5.12 -1.84
C MET A 255 1.77 4.23 -2.77
N ALA A 256 1.90 4.60 -4.05
CA ALA A 256 2.72 3.86 -5.01
C ALA A 256 4.21 3.92 -4.65
N GLN A 257 4.73 5.11 -4.32
CA GLN A 257 6.11 5.27 -3.85
C GLN A 257 6.38 4.50 -2.56
N TRP A 258 5.48 4.59 -1.59
CA TRP A 258 5.59 3.82 -0.35
C TRP A 258 5.62 2.31 -0.61
N ASN A 259 4.76 1.81 -1.49
CA ASN A 259 4.77 0.39 -1.85
C ASN A 259 6.08 0.00 -2.55
N GLN A 260 6.65 0.85 -3.41
CA GLN A 260 7.94 0.60 -4.05
C GLN A 260 9.08 0.58 -3.02
N GLU A 261 9.07 1.50 -2.05
CA GLU A 261 10.04 1.52 -0.96
C GLU A 261 9.92 0.29 -0.05
N GLU A 262 8.70 -0.12 0.29
CA GLU A 262 8.46 -1.34 1.08
C GLU A 262 8.95 -2.58 0.33
N VAL A 263 8.65 -2.71 -0.97
CA VAL A 263 9.18 -3.80 -1.79
C VAL A 263 10.71 -3.78 -1.82
N ARG A 264 11.32 -2.59 -1.92
CA ARG A 264 12.78 -2.44 -1.85
C ARG A 264 13.33 -2.87 -0.49
N ARG A 265 12.72 -2.45 0.61
CA ARG A 265 13.11 -2.81 1.98
C ARG A 265 12.96 -4.32 2.22
N GLU A 266 11.89 -4.92 1.72
CA GLU A 266 11.66 -6.36 1.82
C GLU A 266 12.72 -7.14 1.05
N ALA A 267 13.02 -6.74 -0.19
CA ALA A 267 14.10 -7.34 -0.97
C ALA A 267 15.47 -7.21 -0.27
N GLN A 268 15.77 -6.06 0.33
CA GLN A 268 16.99 -5.87 1.12
C GLN A 268 17.03 -6.78 2.35
N ARG A 269 15.91 -6.94 3.07
CA ARG A 269 15.82 -7.86 4.22
C ARG A 269 16.03 -9.31 3.81
N ILE A 270 15.43 -9.73 2.70
CA ILE A 270 15.62 -11.08 2.14
C ILE A 270 17.10 -11.29 1.82
N ALA A 271 17.73 -10.37 1.08
CA ALA A 271 19.14 -10.46 0.74
C ALA A 271 20.06 -10.49 1.98
N LEU A 272 19.72 -9.76 3.04
CA LEU A 272 20.48 -9.83 4.30
C LEU A 272 20.32 -11.20 4.97
N MET A 273 19.10 -11.74 5.04
CA MET A 273 18.85 -13.06 5.63
C MET A 273 19.60 -14.16 4.87
N GLU A 274 19.54 -14.14 3.54
CA GLU A 274 20.28 -15.07 2.69
C GLU A 274 21.80 -14.97 2.93
N ALA A 275 22.36 -13.76 2.98
CA ALA A 275 23.78 -13.57 3.28
C ALA A 275 24.17 -14.01 4.69
N GLN A 276 23.26 -13.90 5.67
CA GLN A 276 23.47 -14.42 7.03
C GLN A 276 23.46 -15.95 7.06
N GLU A 277 22.55 -16.59 6.34
CA GLU A 277 22.52 -18.05 6.20
C GLU A 277 23.79 -18.58 5.54
N GLU A 278 24.25 -17.94 4.46
CA GLU A 278 25.53 -18.27 3.82
C GLU A 278 26.71 -18.11 4.77
N LEU A 279 26.73 -17.02 5.55
CA LEU A 279 27.76 -16.79 6.55
C LEU A 279 27.75 -17.87 7.64
N TYR A 280 26.59 -18.25 8.16
CA TYR A 280 26.49 -19.30 9.16
C TYR A 280 26.92 -20.66 8.61
N ALA A 281 26.50 -21.01 7.39
CA ALA A 281 26.94 -22.24 6.73
C ALA A 281 28.46 -22.26 6.55
N TRP A 282 29.07 -21.13 6.16
CA TRP A 282 30.52 -20.99 6.07
C TRP A 282 31.19 -21.13 7.44
N GLU A 283 30.68 -20.47 8.49
CA GLU A 283 31.25 -20.56 9.85
C GLU A 283 31.15 -21.97 10.43
N GLU A 284 30.04 -22.67 10.20
CA GLU A 284 29.87 -24.07 10.60
C GLU A 284 30.86 -24.99 9.88
N ARG A 285 31.06 -24.81 8.57
CA ARG A 285 32.05 -25.55 7.80
C ARG A 285 33.46 -25.32 8.35
N GLN A 286 33.85 -24.06 8.57
CA GLN A 286 35.14 -23.71 9.16
C GLN A 286 35.32 -24.29 10.57
N ALA A 287 34.26 -24.29 11.39
CA ALA A 287 34.29 -24.88 12.72
C ALA A 287 34.49 -26.41 12.67
N ARG A 288 33.87 -27.12 11.72
CA ARG A 288 34.09 -28.56 11.52
C ARG A 288 35.55 -28.85 11.14
N MET A 289 36.09 -28.11 10.19
CA MET A 289 37.49 -28.23 9.75
C MET A 289 38.47 -27.93 10.90
N LEU A 290 38.20 -26.87 11.67
CA LEU A 290 39.02 -26.51 12.83
C LEU A 290 39.00 -27.60 13.91
N ARG A 291 37.85 -28.20 14.20
CA ARG A 291 37.75 -29.33 15.15
C ARG A 291 38.54 -30.54 14.68
N ALA A 292 38.51 -30.87 13.39
CA ALA A 292 39.30 -31.96 12.82
C ALA A 292 40.81 -31.69 12.98
N TRP A 293 41.26 -30.47 12.65
CA TRP A 293 42.65 -30.06 12.83
C TRP A 293 43.09 -30.12 14.30
N GLN A 294 42.27 -29.62 15.23
CA GLN A 294 42.54 -29.66 16.67
C GLN A 294 42.67 -31.09 17.18
N LYS A 295 41.81 -31.99 16.70
CA LYS A 295 41.80 -33.39 17.10
C LYS A 295 43.09 -34.11 16.70
N VAL A 296 43.60 -33.84 15.49
CA VAL A 296 44.86 -34.42 15.00
C VAL A 296 46.08 -33.84 15.73
N ASN A 297 46.08 -32.54 16.03
CA ASN A 297 47.23 -31.85 16.62
C ASN A 297 47.18 -31.75 18.16
N GLU A 298 46.19 -32.39 18.79
CA GLU A 298 45.98 -32.40 20.25
C GLU A 298 45.94 -30.98 20.88
N VAL A 299 45.41 -30.00 20.14
CA VAL A 299 45.35 -28.60 20.59
C VAL A 299 44.13 -28.37 21.48
N SER A 300 44.36 -28.20 22.78
CA SER A 300 43.30 -28.02 23.77
C SER A 300 42.66 -26.63 23.82
N ASN A 301 43.32 -25.57 23.28
CA ASN A 301 42.81 -24.21 23.37
C ASN A 301 42.38 -23.65 21.99
N PRO A 302 41.07 -23.61 21.69
CA PRO A 302 40.56 -23.33 20.35
C PRO A 302 40.49 -21.84 20.00
N ALA A 303 40.55 -20.93 20.98
CA ALA A 303 40.14 -19.54 20.78
C ALA A 303 41.07 -18.70 19.88
N LEU A 304 42.29 -19.16 19.60
CA LEU A 304 43.31 -18.40 18.86
C LEU A 304 43.84 -19.11 17.62
N SER A 305 43.34 -20.32 17.33
CA SER A 305 43.91 -21.17 16.28
C SER A 305 43.03 -21.14 15.03
N ARG A 306 43.64 -20.87 13.87
CA ARG A 306 43.03 -21.10 12.55
C ARG A 306 43.68 -22.33 11.93
N VAL A 307 42.91 -23.08 11.13
CA VAL A 307 43.49 -24.14 10.31
C VAL A 307 44.53 -23.52 9.38
N PRO A 308 45.79 -23.99 9.36
CA PRO A 308 46.78 -23.50 8.43
C PRO A 308 46.29 -23.67 6.98
N ALA A 309 46.51 -22.65 6.14
CA ALA A 309 46.09 -22.72 4.74
C ALA A 309 46.76 -23.92 4.02
N GLY A 310 45.98 -24.70 3.30
CA GLY A 310 46.45 -25.89 2.58
C GLY A 310 46.64 -27.14 3.45
N TRP A 311 46.30 -27.11 4.73
CA TRP A 311 46.40 -28.29 5.59
C TRP A 311 45.31 -29.33 5.25
N VAL A 312 45.73 -30.58 5.10
CA VAL A 312 44.86 -31.74 4.89
C VAL A 312 45.42 -32.91 5.71
N PRO A 313 44.58 -33.66 6.45
CA PRO A 313 45.04 -34.85 7.18
C PRO A 313 45.41 -35.97 6.22
N THR A 314 46.45 -36.72 6.57
CA THR A 314 46.84 -37.94 5.86
C THR A 314 45.82 -39.06 6.08
N ASP A 315 45.73 -40.02 5.15
CA ASP A 315 44.77 -41.14 5.26
C ASP A 315 44.95 -41.96 6.55
N MET A 316 46.18 -42.01 7.06
CA MET A 316 46.49 -42.66 8.34
C MET A 316 45.90 -41.87 9.52
N GLU A 317 46.05 -40.55 9.55
CA GLU A 317 45.47 -39.68 10.58
C GLU A 317 43.93 -39.73 10.54
N VAL A 318 43.33 -39.74 9.35
CA VAL A 318 41.88 -39.89 9.19
C VAL A 318 41.39 -41.17 9.87
N ARG A 319 42.09 -42.29 9.67
CA ARG A 319 41.74 -43.58 10.29
C ARG A 319 41.96 -43.59 11.81
N VAL A 320 43.08 -43.02 12.28
CA VAL A 320 43.43 -43.01 13.72
C VAL A 320 42.49 -42.11 14.52
N TYR A 321 42.23 -40.91 14.03
CA TYR A 321 41.41 -39.92 14.73
C TYR A 321 39.92 -40.02 14.36
N GLY A 322 39.51 -40.93 13.47
CA GLY A 322 38.12 -41.14 13.10
C GLY A 322 37.46 -39.87 12.58
N ILE A 323 38.10 -39.20 11.61
CA ILE A 323 37.58 -37.98 11.00
C ILE A 323 36.50 -38.40 9.98
N PRO A 324 35.30 -37.79 10.00
CA PRO A 324 34.27 -38.09 9.00
C PRO A 324 34.78 -37.79 7.58
N GLU A 325 34.50 -38.70 6.64
CA GLU A 325 34.93 -38.59 5.23
C GLU A 325 34.52 -37.25 4.60
N GLN A 326 33.28 -36.82 4.84
CA GLN A 326 32.76 -35.52 4.38
C GLN A 326 33.64 -34.33 4.81
N VAL A 327 34.20 -34.35 6.03
CA VAL A 327 35.07 -33.27 6.52
C VAL A 327 36.45 -33.33 5.86
N VAL A 328 36.94 -34.53 5.54
CA VAL A 328 38.19 -34.71 4.80
C VAL A 328 38.07 -34.19 3.37
N ASP A 329 36.95 -34.45 2.70
CA ASP A 329 36.66 -33.90 1.38
C ASP A 329 36.55 -32.37 1.43
N GLU A 330 35.81 -31.82 2.39
CA GLU A 330 35.73 -30.37 2.61
C GLU A 330 37.12 -29.72 2.83
N LEU A 331 38.03 -30.38 3.56
CA LEU A 331 39.40 -29.94 3.80
C LEU A 331 40.27 -30.00 2.54
N ARG A 332 40.13 -31.07 1.74
CA ARG A 332 40.84 -31.22 0.46
C ARG A 332 40.39 -30.16 -0.53
N GLU A 333 39.09 -29.92 -0.63
CA GLU A 333 38.53 -28.85 -1.47
C GLU A 333 39.02 -27.47 -1.03
N GLU A 334 39.01 -27.17 0.28
CA GLU A 334 39.48 -25.89 0.82
C GLU A 334 41.00 -25.69 0.60
N ALA A 335 41.78 -26.76 0.67
CA ALA A 335 43.22 -26.71 0.41
C ALA A 335 43.55 -26.40 -1.05
N VAL A 336 42.69 -26.84 -1.99
CA VAL A 336 42.82 -26.55 -3.42
C VAL A 336 42.27 -25.17 -3.76
N SER A 337 41.12 -24.81 -3.19
CA SER A 337 40.38 -23.58 -3.51
C SER A 337 39.77 -22.97 -2.23
N PRO A 338 40.52 -22.15 -1.48
CA PRO A 338 40.04 -21.58 -0.23
C PRO A 338 38.86 -20.65 -0.46
N GLN A 339 37.77 -20.87 0.27
CA GLN A 339 36.56 -20.06 0.14
C GLN A 339 36.65 -18.81 1.02
N PRO A 340 36.56 -17.59 0.43
CA PRO A 340 36.60 -16.37 1.21
C PRO A 340 35.37 -16.28 2.12
N LYS A 341 35.54 -15.64 3.29
CA LYS A 341 34.43 -15.37 4.21
C LYS A 341 33.35 -14.54 3.50
N PRO A 342 32.08 -14.99 3.45
CA PRO A 342 30.98 -14.21 2.90
C PRO A 342 30.90 -12.84 3.59
N LYS A 343 30.75 -11.78 2.80
CA LYS A 343 30.57 -10.42 3.32
C LYS A 343 29.08 -10.16 3.47
N LEU A 344 28.67 -9.73 4.66
CA LEU A 344 27.31 -9.26 4.87
C LEU A 344 27.09 -7.95 4.10
N PRO A 345 25.92 -7.74 3.48
CA PRO A 345 25.56 -6.46 2.89
C PRO A 345 25.66 -5.33 3.92
N ASP A 346 26.27 -4.22 3.54
CA ASP A 346 26.27 -3.00 4.35
C ASP A 346 24.83 -2.43 4.37
N MET A 347 24.02 -2.88 5.33
CA MET A 347 22.74 -2.26 5.59
C MET A 347 22.99 -0.94 6.31
N GLN A 348 22.92 0.16 5.56
CA GLN A 348 22.60 1.43 6.17
C GLN A 348 21.16 1.34 6.66
N TRP A 349 20.98 1.06 7.95
CA TRP A 349 19.70 1.21 8.61
C TRP A 349 19.39 2.71 8.63
N THR A 350 18.89 3.24 7.52
CA THR A 350 18.31 4.57 7.47
C THR A 350 17.10 4.54 8.37
N ALA A 351 17.23 5.09 9.58
CA ALA A 351 16.16 5.20 10.56
C ALA A 351 14.90 5.69 9.87
N GLU A 352 13.80 4.92 10.00
CA GLU A 352 12.49 5.12 9.35
C GLU A 352 12.35 6.48 8.66
N GLU A 353 12.91 6.59 7.46
CA GLU A 353 12.73 7.79 6.66
C GLU A 353 11.28 7.74 6.22
N ARG A 354 10.47 8.58 6.88
CA ARG A 354 9.19 8.96 6.29
C ARG A 354 9.51 9.40 4.86
N PRO A 355 8.78 8.88 3.85
CA PRO A 355 9.04 9.22 2.47
C PRO A 355 9.13 10.73 2.35
N ALA A 356 10.13 11.20 1.62
CA ALA A 356 10.33 12.62 1.41
C ALA A 356 9.01 13.26 0.96
N ALA A 357 8.70 14.45 1.46
CA ALA A 357 7.51 15.16 1.05
C ALA A 357 7.55 15.29 -0.48
N LEU A 358 6.53 14.78 -1.17
CA LEU A 358 6.43 14.87 -2.62
C LEU A 358 6.68 16.29 -3.10
N GLU A 359 7.46 16.42 -4.17
CA GLU A 359 7.67 17.69 -4.84
C GLU A 359 6.33 18.27 -5.28
N ALA A 360 6.17 19.59 -5.08
CA ALA A 360 5.00 20.31 -5.51
C ALA A 360 4.91 20.26 -7.04
N ASP A 361 3.82 19.76 -7.60
CA ASP A 361 3.53 19.93 -9.03
C ASP A 361 3.15 21.40 -9.32
N ILE A 362 4.20 22.21 -9.50
CA ILE A 362 4.14 23.62 -9.87
C ILE A 362 3.82 23.83 -11.36
N SER A 363 3.79 22.77 -12.17
CA SER A 363 3.72 22.87 -13.63
C SER A 363 2.30 22.70 -14.20
N GLY A 364 1.29 22.54 -13.35
CA GLY A 364 -0.11 22.48 -13.78
C GLY A 364 -0.58 23.80 -14.42
N PRO A 365 -1.10 23.81 -15.66
CA PRO A 365 -1.52 25.03 -16.38
C PRO A 365 -2.66 25.80 -15.69
N GLU A 366 -3.35 25.20 -14.71
CA GLU A 366 -4.49 25.78 -13.99
C GLU A 366 -4.12 26.88 -12.98
N GLN A 367 -2.83 27.17 -12.74
CA GLN A 367 -2.44 28.32 -11.90
C GLN A 367 -2.89 29.66 -12.51
N LEU A 368 -3.06 29.74 -13.83
CA LEU A 368 -3.49 30.95 -14.52
C LEU A 368 -5.02 31.14 -14.50
N ASP A 369 -5.80 30.06 -14.51
CA ASP A 369 -7.28 30.15 -14.55
C ASP A 369 -7.91 30.55 -13.22
N LEU A 370 -7.23 30.28 -12.09
CA LEU A 370 -7.72 30.73 -10.78
C LEU A 370 -7.67 32.26 -10.60
N LEU A 371 -6.77 32.95 -11.31
CA LEU A 371 -6.74 34.42 -11.34
C LEU A 371 -7.84 34.99 -12.24
N ALA A 372 -8.29 34.26 -13.26
CA ALA A 372 -9.33 34.70 -14.19
C ALA A 372 -10.74 34.70 -13.58
N LEU A 373 -11.02 33.81 -12.62
CA LEU A 373 -12.34 33.71 -11.97
C LEU A 373 -12.59 34.75 -10.86
N CYS A 374 -11.57 35.47 -10.41
CA CYS A 374 -11.70 36.55 -9.42
C CYS A 374 -11.82 37.96 -10.03
N GLY A 375 -11.94 38.05 -11.37
CA GLY A 375 -12.01 39.29 -12.13
C GLY A 375 -13.38 39.64 -12.72
N ALA A 376 -14.48 39.05 -12.23
CA ALA A 376 -15.84 39.33 -12.69
C ALA A 376 -16.74 39.84 -11.56
#